data_AF-A0A3P2A9W4-F1
#
_entry.id   AF-A0A3P2A9W4-F1
#
_cell.length_a   1.000
_cell.length_b   1.000
_cell.length_c   1.000
_cell.angle_alpha   90.00
_cell.angle_beta   90.00
_cell.angle_gamma   90.00
#
_symmetry.space_group_name_H-M   'P 1'
#
loop_
_entity.id
_entity.type
_entity.pdbx_description
1 polymer ?
#
loop_
_entity_poly.entity_id
_entity_poly.type
_entity_poly.pdbx_seq_one_letter_code
_entity_poly.pdbx_strand_id
1 'polypeptide(L)' 'MSIHVNFIRRLGGVKKVAEICGVTKGAVSQWKKRRIPLAQMNFLKTKFPNEFNEIQEKESKYEE' A
#
# COMPACT_ATOMS: atom_id res chain seq x y z
N MET A 1 -10.64 -5.37 5.28
CA MET A 1 -10.14 -4.48 4.20
C MET A 1 -8.74 -4.98 3.87
N SER A 2 -8.34 -5.22 2.63
CA SER A 2 -7.06 -5.89 2.36
C SER A 2 -5.83 -5.02 2.72
N ILE A 3 -4.75 -5.67 3.17
CA ILE A 3 -3.48 -5.02 3.56
C ILE A 3 -2.99 -3.96 2.56
N HIS A 4 -3.06 -4.24 1.26
CA HIS A 4 -2.59 -3.32 0.23
C HIS A 4 -3.43 -2.04 0.13
N VAL A 5 -4.73 -2.11 0.46
CA VAL A 5 -5.60 -0.92 0.51
C VAL A 5 -5.27 -0.07 1.72
N ASN A 6 -5.05 -0.71 2.87
CA ASN A 6 -4.64 -0.02 4.09
C ASN A 6 -3.25 0.62 3.92
N PHE A 7 -2.34 -0.03 3.20
CA PHE A 7 -1.04 0.53 2.89
C PHE A 7 -1.13 1.74 1.97
N ILE A 8 -1.93 1.67 0.90
CA ILE A 8 -2.19 2.84 0.05
C ILE A 8 -2.76 3.99 0.87
N ARG A 9 -3.72 3.74 1.79
CA ARG A 9 -4.27 4.79 2.66
C ARG A 9 -3.22 5.39 3.59
N ARG A 10 -2.42 4.55 4.26
CA ARG A 10 -1.39 4.99 5.22
C ARG A 10 -0.34 5.88 4.55
N LEU A 11 0.05 5.56 3.32
CA LEU A 11 1.01 6.33 2.52
C LEU A 11 0.46 7.66 1.95
N GLY A 12 -0.75 8.07 2.34
CA GLY A 12 -1.37 9.32 1.85
C GLY A 12 -2.30 9.13 0.66
N GLY A 13 -2.73 7.90 0.40
CA GLY A 13 -3.76 7.58 -0.59
C GLY A 13 -3.25 7.53 -2.04
N VAL A 14 -4.21 7.45 -2.97
CA VAL A 14 -3.95 7.21 -4.40
C VAL A 14 -3.03 8.25 -5.01
N LYS A 15 -3.24 9.54 -4.72
CA LYS A 15 -2.44 10.63 -5.30
C LYS A 15 -0.98 10.51 -4.86
N LYS A 16 -0.72 10.36 -3.55
CA LYS A 16 0.63 10.34 -3.02
C LYS A 16 1.42 9.11 -3.47
N VAL A 17 0.78 7.94 -3.46
CA VAL A 17 1.40 6.70 -3.94
C VAL A 17 1.71 6.75 -5.44
N ALA A 18 0.85 7.40 -6.25
CA ALA A 18 1.11 7.58 -7.68
C ALA A 18 2.36 8.44 -7.93
N GLU A 19 2.50 9.55 -7.18
CA GLU A 19 3.69 10.41 -7.22
C GLU A 19 4.96 9.65 -6.76
N ILE A 20 4.87 8.89 -5.67
CA ILE A 20 6.00 8.10 -5.14
C ILE A 20 6.51 7.07 -6.15
N CYS A 21 5.59 6.37 -6.82
CA CYS A 21 5.92 5.28 -7.74
C CYS A 21 6.13 5.75 -9.19
N GLY A 22 5.92 7.04 -9.50
CA GLY A 22 6.03 7.56 -10.87
C GLY A 22 5.01 6.94 -11.84
N VAL A 23 3.79 6.66 -11.37
CA VAL A 23 2.71 6.03 -12.17
C VAL A 23 1.44 6.88 -12.14
N THR A 24 0.42 6.48 -12.91
CA THR A 24 -0.85 7.21 -12.93
C THR A 24 -1.71 6.95 -11.69
N LYS A 25 -2.53 7.94 -11.29
CA LYS A 25 -3.55 7.77 -10.24
C LYS A 25 -4.55 6.64 -10.57
N GLY A 26 -4.83 6.44 -11.86
CA GLY A 26 -5.68 5.37 -12.37
C GLY A 26 -5.10 3.99 -12.06
N ALA A 27 -3.79 3.79 -12.27
CA ALA A 27 -3.10 2.54 -11.93
C ALA A 27 -3.23 2.24 -10.43
N VAL A 28 -2.92 3.20 -9.55
CA VAL A 28 -3.02 3.01 -8.10
C VAL A 28 -4.47 2.76 -7.65
N SER A 29 -5.45 3.39 -8.32
CA SER A 29 -6.87 3.12 -8.06
C SER A 29 -7.27 1.69 -8.42
N GLN A 30 -6.72 1.15 -9.52
CA GLN A 30 -6.90 -0.26 -9.89
C GLN A 30 -6.21 -1.20 -8.90
N TRP A 31 -5.06 -0.84 -8.33
CA TRP A 31 -4.36 -1.68 -7.34
C TRP A 31 -5.21 -1.96 -6.10
N LYS A 32 -6.07 -1.02 -5.69
CA LYS A 32 -7.03 -1.28 -4.60
C LYS A 32 -7.93 -2.50 -4.90
N LYS A 33 -8.31 -2.69 -6.17
CA LYS A 33 -9.18 -3.80 -6.63
C LYS A 33 -8.38 -5.05 -7.02
N ARG A 34 -7.19 -4.89 -7.62
CA ARG A 34 -6.41 -5.96 -8.27
C ARG A 34 -5.08 -6.32 -7.58
N ARG A 35 -4.78 -5.69 -6.44
CA ARG A 35 -3.49 -5.69 -5.71
C ARG A 35 -2.42 -4.80 -6.36
N ILE A 36 -1.45 -4.39 -5.53
CA ILE A 36 -0.25 -3.67 -5.98
C ILE A 36 0.67 -4.69 -6.67
N PRO A 37 1.21 -4.41 -7.88
CA PRO A 37 2.14 -5.32 -8.52
C PRO A 37 3.40 -5.52 -7.66
N LEU A 38 3.99 -6.71 -7.74
CA LEU A 38 5.03 -7.15 -6.80
C LEU A 38 6.23 -6.20 -6.73
N ALA A 39 6.71 -5.72 -7.87
CA ALA A 39 7.84 -4.79 -7.93
C ALA A 39 7.56 -3.48 -7.16
N GLN A 40 6.38 -2.90 -7.37
CA GLN A 40 5.95 -1.69 -6.66
C GLN A 40 5.69 -1.96 -5.18
N MET A 41 5.14 -3.12 -4.83
CA MET A 41 4.97 -3.50 -3.44
C MET A 41 6.32 -3.63 -2.73
N ASN A 42 7.31 -4.30 -3.33
CA ASN A 42 8.65 -4.44 -2.77
C ASN A 42 9.32 -3.08 -2.61
N PHE A 43 9.25 -2.23 -3.65
CA PHE A 43 9.75 -0.86 -3.56
C PHE A 43 9.12 -0.07 -2.41
N LEU A 44 7.79 -0.11 -2.27
CA LEU A 44 7.07 0.58 -1.19
C LEU A 44 7.42 0.03 0.19
N LYS A 45 7.56 -1.30 0.34
CA LYS A 45 7.99 -1.93 1.60
C LYS A 45 9.41 -1.53 1.99
N THR A 46 10.32 -1.51 1.03
CA THR A 46 11.72 -1.09 1.27
C THR A 46 11.80 0.39 1.64
N LYS A 47 10.97 1.24 1.02
CA LYS A 47 10.97 2.70 1.27
C LYS A 47 10.21 3.10 2.54
N PHE A 48 9.16 2.38 2.91
CA PHE A 48 8.27 2.67 4.04
C PHE A 48 8.08 1.44 4.94
N PRO A 49 9.18 0.92 5.54
CA PRO A 49 9.12 -0.31 6.32
C PRO A 49 8.27 -0.16 7.59
N ASN A 50 8.35 0.99 8.27
CA ASN A 50 7.62 1.24 9.51
C ASN A 50 6.11 1.26 9.26
N GLU A 51 5.67 1.98 8.22
CA GLU A 51 4.26 2.06 7.85
C GLU A 51 3.71 0.69 7.43
N PHE A 52 4.52 -0.15 6.79
CA PHE A 52 4.11 -1.50 6.44
C PHE A 52 3.98 -2.40 7.69
N ASN A 53 4.95 -2.34 8.61
CA ASN A 53 4.94 -3.12 9.84
C ASN A 53 3.74 -2.74 10.74
N GLU A 54 3.46 -1.44 10.91
CA GLU A 54 2.30 -0.97 11.66
C GLU A 54 0.97 -1.52 11.11
N ILE A 55 0.87 -1.67 9.78
CA ILE A 55 -0.33 -2.24 9.16
C ILE A 55 -0.38 -3.74 9.40
N GLN A 56 0.74 -4.44 9.29
CA GLN A 56 0.80 -5.88 9.54
C GLN A 56 0.41 -6.24 10.98
N GLU A 57 0.97 -5.53 11.95
CA GLU A 57 0.63 -5.70 13.38
C GLU A 57 -0.84 -5.42 13.67
N LYS A 58 -1.43 -4.44 12.97
CA LYS A 58 -2.87 -4.15 13.10
C LYS A 58 -3.72 -5.29 12.55
N GLU A 59 -3.41 -5.82 11.36
CA GLU A 59 -4.20 -6.91 10.77
C GLU A 59 -4.13 -8.18 11.65
N SER A 60 -2.97 -8.52 12.23
CA SER A 60 -2.86 -9.69 13.13
C SER A 60 -3.66 -9.52 14.42
N LYS A 61 -3.86 -8.29 14.89
CA LYS A 61 -4.58 -8.00 16.14
C LYS A 61 -6.11 -8.03 16.03
N TYR A 62 -6.65 -8.15 14.81
CA TYR A 62 -8.10 -8.29 14.58
C TYR A 62 -8.49 -9.72 14.14
N GLU A 63 -7.52 -10.63 14.02
CA GLU A 63 -7.73 -12.06 13.75
C GLU A 63 -7.66 -12.93 15.03
N GLU A 64 -7.20 -12.38 16.16
CA GLU A 64 -7.34 -12.90 17.54
C GLU A 64 -8.60 -12.34 18.23
#